data_AF-A0A0G3C8E5-F1
#
_entry.id   AF-A0A0G3C8E5-F1
#
_cell.length_a   1.000
_cell.length_b   1.000
_cell.length_c   1.000
_cell.angle_alpha   90.00
_cell.angle_beta   90.00
_cell.angle_gamma   90.00
#
_symmetry.space_group_name_H-M   'P 1'
#
loop_
_entity.id
_entity.type
_entity.pdbx_description
1 polymer ?
#
loop_
_entity_poly.entity_id
_entity_poly.type
_entity_poly.pdbx_seq_one_letter_code
_entity_poly.pdbx_strand_id
1 'polypeptide(L)'
;MLKTKEWLLIRDSYSQGFSISEIARQTGFDRKTVRKYLRLKTLPEPQKRPGRESKLDPFKPYILEKLKEGPYTAARLYPEIKEMGFDGGKPSPKGKDYFFQKGSAVGSF
;
A
#
# COMPACT_ATOMS: atom_id res chain seq x y z
N MET A 1 12.11 4.58 6.92
CA MET A 1 11.30 3.97 7.99
C MET A 1 12.27 3.19 8.86
N LEU A 2 12.32 3.46 10.15
CA LEU A 2 13.30 2.83 11.04
C LEU A 2 12.99 1.34 11.18
N LYS A 3 14.00 0.49 11.03
CA LYS A 3 13.92 -0.94 11.30
C LYS A 3 14.11 -1.19 12.80
N THR A 4 13.68 -2.36 13.27
CA THR A 4 13.82 -2.77 14.68
C THR A 4 15.27 -2.67 15.18
N LYS A 5 16.25 -3.08 14.36
CA LYS A 5 17.67 -3.00 14.69
C LYS A 5 18.15 -1.57 14.92
N GLU A 6 17.75 -0.65 14.06
CA GLU A 6 18.17 0.76 14.13
C GLU A 6 17.58 1.46 15.35
N TRP A 7 16.35 1.13 15.73
CA TRP A 7 15.73 1.67 16.93
C TRP A 7 16.36 1.16 18.23
N LEU A 8 16.75 -0.13 18.27
CA LEU A 8 17.51 -0.68 19.39
C LEU A 8 18.85 0.04 19.54
N LEU A 9 19.57 0.27 18.44
CA LEU A 9 20.80 1.05 18.41
C LEU A 9 20.61 2.47 18.97
N ILE A 10 19.57 3.18 18.51
CA ILE A 10 19.26 4.53 19.00
C ILE A 10 19.02 4.54 20.52
N ARG A 11 18.30 3.56 21.06
CA ARG A 11 18.03 3.46 22.49
C ARG A 11 19.26 3.08 23.30
N ASP A 12 20.03 2.11 22.82
CA ASP A 12 21.24 1.63 23.48
C ASP A 12 22.28 2.76 23.58
N SER A 13 22.51 3.48 22.48
CA SER A 13 23.38 4.66 22.49
C SER A 13 22.85 5.76 23.43
N TYR A 14 21.54 5.97 23.50
CA TYR A 14 20.98 6.94 24.43
C TYR A 14 21.13 6.50 25.90
N SER A 15 20.99 5.20 26.22
CA SER A 15 21.27 4.68 27.56
C SER A 15 22.74 4.73 27.94
N GLN A 16 23.65 4.65 26.96
CA GLN A 16 25.08 4.86 27.16
C GLN A 16 25.46 6.34 27.38
N GLY A 17 24.48 7.26 27.34
CA GLY A 17 24.69 8.69 27.61
C GLY A 17 25.06 9.51 26.38
N PHE A 18 24.99 8.95 25.17
CA PHE A 18 25.27 9.70 23.95
C PHE A 18 24.20 10.78 23.67
N SER A 19 24.65 11.94 23.20
CA SER A 19 23.76 13.02 22.79
C SER A 19 22.99 12.66 21.52
N ILE A 20 21.81 13.27 21.33
CA ILE A 20 21.01 13.09 20.10
C ILE A 20 21.82 13.41 18.83
N SER A 21 22.74 14.38 18.92
CA SER A 21 23.61 14.76 17.80
C SER A 21 24.63 13.66 17.46
N GLU A 22 25.17 12.98 18.46
CA GLU A 22 26.10 11.86 18.30
C GLU A 22 25.39 10.66 17.70
N ILE A 23 24.22 10.32 18.24
CA ILE A 23 23.39 9.21 17.76
C ILE A 23 23.00 9.42 16.28
N ALA A 24 22.64 10.65 15.91
CA ALA A 24 22.35 11.00 14.51
C ALA A 24 23.56 10.81 13.59
N ARG A 25 24.78 11.13 14.05
CA ARG A 25 26.02 10.91 13.28
C ARG A 25 26.34 9.43 13.13
N GLN A 26 26.19 8.64 14.19
CA GLN A 26 26.49 7.21 14.17
C GLN A 26 25.46 6.41 13.35
N THR A 27 24.18 6.76 13.46
CA THR A 27 23.09 6.01 12.82
C THR A 27 22.70 6.55 11.44
N GLY A 28 23.19 7.74 11.06
CA GLY A 28 22.85 8.40 9.79
C GLY A 28 21.42 8.97 9.73
N PHE A 29 20.66 8.90 10.84
CA PHE A 29 19.30 9.45 10.91
C PHE A 29 19.28 10.92 11.33
N ASP A 30 18.32 11.66 10.80
CA ASP A 30 18.09 13.05 11.22
C ASP A 30 17.75 13.13 12.72
N ARG A 31 18.25 14.17 13.40
CA ARG A 31 18.03 14.42 14.83
C ARG A 31 16.55 14.44 15.21
N LYS A 32 15.66 14.92 14.33
CA LYS A 32 14.20 14.90 14.54
C LYS A 32 13.66 13.48 14.56
N THR A 33 14.19 12.59 13.72
CA THR A 33 13.86 11.17 13.71
C THR A 33 14.33 10.51 15.01
N VAL A 34 15.58 10.70 15.40
CA VAL A 34 16.11 10.18 16.67
C VAL A 34 15.26 10.65 17.86
N ARG A 35 14.97 11.96 17.95
CA ARG A 35 14.12 12.52 19.01
C ARG A 35 12.70 11.96 19.00
N LYS A 36 12.09 11.79 17.82
CA LYS A 36 10.75 11.20 17.69
C LYS A 36 10.74 9.77 18.21
N TYR A 37 11.72 8.96 17.83
CA TYR A 37 11.76 7.53 18.16
C TYR A 37 12.23 7.23 19.59
N LEU A 38 13.00 8.14 20.21
CA LEU A 38 13.30 8.09 21.64
C LEU A 38 12.05 8.33 22.52
N ARG A 39 11.13 9.18 22.06
CA ARG A 39 9.85 9.44 22.76
C ARG A 39 8.85 8.30 22.59
N LEU A 40 8.97 7.50 21.54
CA LEU A 40 8.07 6.38 21.28
C LEU A 40 8.51 5.18 22.13
N LYS A 41 7.55 4.62 22.90
CA LYS A 41 7.80 3.43 23.72
C LYS A 41 7.94 2.15 22.87
N THR A 42 7.31 2.14 21.70
CA THR A 42 7.24 1.02 20.75
C THR A 42 7.49 1.50 19.33
N LEU A 43 8.07 0.64 18.49
CA LEU A 43 8.19 0.92 17.06
C LEU A 43 6.77 1.09 16.48
N PRO A 44 6.43 2.21 15.84
CA PRO A 44 5.16 2.29 15.12
C PRO A 44 5.22 1.28 13.99
N GLU A 45 4.38 0.25 14.06
CA GLU A 45 4.25 -0.68 12.96
C GLU A 45 3.83 0.10 11.71
N PRO A 46 4.39 -0.22 10.54
CA PRO A 46 3.94 0.38 9.30
C PRO A 46 2.48 -0.03 9.10
N GLN A 47 1.55 0.86 9.43
CA GLN A 47 0.16 0.69 9.03
C GLN A 47 0.18 0.65 7.50
N LYS A 48 -0.08 -0.54 6.93
CA LYS A 48 -0.46 -0.65 5.53
C LYS A 48 -1.64 0.28 5.37
N ARG A 49 -1.45 1.40 4.67
CA ARG A 49 -2.56 2.27 4.30
C ARG A 49 -3.63 1.36 3.69
N PRO A 50 -4.87 1.34 4.22
CA PRO A 50 -5.92 0.62 3.54
C PRO A 50 -5.92 1.10 2.09
N GLY A 51 -5.88 0.14 1.16
CA GLY A 51 -5.91 0.43 -0.26
C GLY A 51 -7.07 1.38 -0.48
N ARG A 52 -6.77 2.60 -0.93
CA ARG A 52 -7.75 3.67 -1.09
C ARG A 52 -8.91 3.10 -1.91
N GLU A 53 -10.11 3.17 -1.37
CA GLU A 53 -11.30 2.71 -2.07
C GLU A 53 -11.35 3.44 -3.42
N SER A 54 -11.23 2.66 -4.50
CA SER A 54 -11.23 3.19 -5.84
C SER A 54 -12.67 3.47 -6.24
N LYS A 55 -12.91 4.50 -7.06
CA LYS A 55 -14.21 4.71 -7.73
C LYS A 55 -14.67 3.47 -8.53
N LEU A 56 -13.77 2.51 -8.78
CA LEU A 56 -14.03 1.22 -9.43
C LEU A 56 -14.58 0.14 -8.48
N ASP A 57 -14.50 0.33 -7.16
CA ASP A 57 -14.90 -0.68 -6.17
C ASP A 57 -16.37 -1.09 -6.26
N PRO A 58 -17.33 -0.16 -6.50
CA PRO A 58 -18.74 -0.53 -6.69
C PRO A 58 -19.00 -1.38 -7.95
N PHE A 59 -18.12 -1.28 -8.96
CA PHE A 59 -18.28 -1.96 -10.26
C PHE A 59 -17.50 -3.28 -10.36
N LYS A 60 -16.66 -3.60 -9.36
CA LYS A 60 -15.95 -4.88 -9.24
C LYS A 60 -16.86 -6.12 -9.34
N PRO A 61 -18.01 -6.21 -8.65
CA PRO A 61 -18.85 -7.41 -8.74
C PRO A 61 -19.36 -7.65 -10.16
N TYR A 62 -19.79 -6.59 -10.86
CA TYR A 62 -20.23 -6.67 -12.26
C TYR A 62 -19.11 -7.15 -13.19
N ILE A 63 -17.92 -6.57 -13.04
CA ILE A 63 -16.74 -6.96 -13.81
C ILE A 63 -16.39 -8.44 -13.58
N LEU A 64 -16.45 -8.90 -12.33
CA LEU A 64 -16.14 -10.29 -11.97
C LEU A 64 -17.18 -11.27 -12.53
N GLU A 65 -18.46 -10.91 -12.56
CA GLU A 65 -19.52 -11.72 -13.16
C GLU A 65 -19.30 -11.86 -14.67
N LYS A 66 -19.01 -10.76 -15.36
CA LYS A 66 -18.69 -10.79 -16.79
C LYS A 66 -17.43 -11.60 -17.11
N LEU A 67 -16.37 -11.46 -16.29
CA LEU A 67 -15.16 -12.27 -16.45
C LEU A 67 -15.38 -13.77 -16.23
N LYS A 68 -16.43 -14.18 -15.51
CA LYS A 68 -16.83 -15.60 -15.41
C LYS A 68 -17.53 -16.10 -16.66
N GLU A 69 -18.29 -15.23 -17.35
CA GLU A 69 -18.96 -15.58 -18.61
C GLU A 69 -17.97 -15.75 -19.79
N GLY A 70 -16.78 -15.16 -19.71
CA GLY A 70 -15.73 -15.34 -20.71
C GLY A 70 -14.57 -14.35 -20.57
N PRO A 71 -13.56 -14.41 -21.46
CA PRO A 71 -12.45 -13.48 -21.46
C PRO A 71 -12.88 -12.10 -21.99
N TYR A 72 -13.45 -11.26 -21.11
CA TYR A 72 -13.79 -9.87 -21.44
C TYR A 72 -12.60 -8.94 -21.20
N THR A 73 -12.24 -8.15 -22.22
CA THR A 73 -11.22 -7.11 -22.11
C THR A 73 -11.78 -5.89 -21.38
N ALA A 74 -10.98 -5.24 -20.53
CA ALA A 74 -11.35 -4.02 -19.82
C ALA A 74 -11.87 -2.87 -20.74
N ALA A 75 -11.43 -2.83 -22.00
CA ALA A 75 -11.91 -1.88 -23.00
C ALA A 75 -13.39 -2.11 -23.39
N ARG A 76 -13.87 -3.35 -23.30
CA ARG A 76 -15.26 -3.73 -23.60
C ARG A 76 -16.19 -3.50 -22.42
N LEU A 77 -15.71 -3.72 -21.20
CA LEU A 77 -16.46 -3.44 -19.96
C LEU A 77 -16.52 -1.94 -19.63
N TYR A 78 -15.57 -1.13 -20.12
CA TYR A 78 -15.51 0.31 -19.86
C TYR A 78 -16.77 1.11 -20.28
N PRO A 79 -17.32 0.95 -21.50
CA PRO A 79 -18.58 1.61 -21.86
C PRO A 79 -19.74 1.16 -20.98
N GLU A 80 -19.83 -0.13 -20.65
CA GLU A 80 -20.91 -0.69 -19.81
C GLU A 80 -20.89 -0.11 -18.39
N ILE A 81 -19.72 -0.05 -17.73
CA ILE A 81 -19.59 0.57 -16.39
C ILE A 81 -19.83 2.08 -16.43
N LYS A 82 -19.50 2.74 -17.55
CA LYS A 82 -19.75 4.17 -17.73
C LYS A 82 -21.25 4.46 -17.83
N GLU A 83 -22.01 3.61 -18.52
CA GLU A 83 -23.48 3.69 -18.56
C GLU A 83 -24.12 3.42 -17.20
N MET A 84 -23.52 2.55 -16.38
CA MET A 84 -23.92 2.33 -14.98
C MET A 84 -23.53 3.45 -14.00
N GLY A 85 -22.99 4.58 -14.49
CA GLY A 85 -22.69 5.76 -13.67
C GLY A 85 -21.24 5.84 -13.17
N PHE A 86 -20.29 5.14 -13.80
CA PHE A 86 -18.87 5.29 -13.49
C PHE A 86 -18.34 6.65 -13.97
N ASP A 87 -18.10 7.57 -13.02
CA ASP A 87 -17.49 8.89 -13.18
C ASP A 87 -15.93 8.86 -13.10
N GLY A 88 -15.32 7.70 -13.30
CA GLY A 88 -13.86 7.59 -13.35
C GLY A 88 -13.32 7.76 -14.78
N GLY A 89 -12.10 8.30 -14.90
CA GLY A 89 -11.38 8.31 -16.18
C GLY A 89 -10.99 6.91 -16.64
N LYS A 90 -10.53 6.80 -17.91
CA LYS A 90 -10.06 5.54 -18.51
C LYS A 90 -9.16 4.77 -17.52
N PRO A 91 -9.36 3.44 -17.34
CA PRO A 91 -8.57 2.67 -16.40
C PRO A 91 -7.07 2.81 -16.74
N SER A 92 -6.28 3.23 -15.75
CA SER A 92 -4.83 3.33 -15.88
C SER A 92 -4.22 1.94 -16.14
N PRO A 93 -2.97 1.82 -16.63
CA PRO A 93 -2.33 0.54 -16.86
C PRO A 93 -2.36 -0.39 -15.63
N LYS A 94 -2.26 0.17 -14.41
CA LYS A 94 -2.41 -0.58 -13.14
C LYS A 94 -3.83 -1.11 -12.90
N GLY A 95 -4.83 -0.47 -13.47
CA GLY A 95 -6.21 -0.95 -13.47
C GLY A 95 -6.36 -2.23 -14.30
N LYS A 96 -5.61 -2.39 -15.39
CA LYS A 96 -5.64 -3.58 -16.26
C LYS A 96 -5.16 -4.84 -15.52
N ASP A 97 -4.18 -4.69 -14.63
CA ASP A 97 -3.63 -5.80 -13.83
C ASP A 97 -4.68 -6.42 -12.88
N TYR A 98 -5.67 -5.64 -12.41
CA TYR A 98 -6.79 -6.17 -11.61
C TYR A 98 -7.66 -7.14 -12.42
N PHE A 99 -7.87 -6.86 -13.71
CA PHE A 99 -8.66 -7.72 -14.59
C PHE A 99 -7.88 -9.00 -14.98
N PHE A 100 -6.54 -8.91 -15.07
CA PHE A 100 -5.70 -10.05 -15.47
C PHE A 100 -5.34 -11.00 -14.30
N GLN A 101 -5.18 -10.50 -13.07
CA GLN A 101 -4.82 -11.35 -11.92
C GLN A 101 -5.95 -12.24 -11.40
N LYS A 102 -7.22 -11.85 -11.55
CA LYS A 102 -8.37 -12.56 -10.95
C LYS A 102 -9.07 -13.53 -11.91
N GLY A 103 -8.79 -13.48 -13.21
CA GLY A 103 -9.31 -14.43 -14.20
C GLY A 103 -8.65 -15.82 -14.17
N SER A 104 -7.54 -15.99 -13.46
CA SER A 104 -6.79 -17.27 -13.40
C SER A 104 -7.19 -18.17 -12.21
N ALA A 105 -8.15 -17.75 -11.38
CA ALA A 105 -8.57 -18.47 -10.17
C ALA A 105 -9.91 -19.24 -10.31
N VAL A 106 -10.42 -19.43 -11.53
CA VAL A 106 -11.64 -20.21 -11.77
C VAL A 106 -11.35 -21.20 -12.90
N GLY A 107 -10.70 -22.31 -12.54
CA GLY A 107 -10.30 -23.35 -13.48
C GLY A 107 -9.68 -24.54 -12.74
N SER A 108 -10.41 -25.10 -11.77
CA SER A 108 -10.14 -26.42 -11.19
C SER A 108 -11.46 -27.00 -10.72
N PHE A 109 -12.20 -27.59 -11.67
CA PHE A 109 -13.00 -28.80 -11.53
C PHE A 109 -13.06 -29.46 -12.91
#